data_AF-A0A8T7DD49-F1
#
_entry.id   AF-A0A8T7DD49-F1
#
_cell.length_a   1.000
_cell.length_b   1.000
_cell.length_c   1.000
_cell.angle_alpha   90.00
_cell.angle_beta   90.00
_cell.angle_gamma   90.00
#
_symmetry.space_group_name_H-M   'P 1'
#
loop_
_entity.id
_entity.type
_entity.pdbx_description
1 polymer ?
#
loop_
_entity_poly.entity_id
_entity_poly.type
_entity_poly.pdbx_seq_one_letter_code
_entity_poly.pdbx_strand_id
1 'polypeptide(L)'
;ILLIRQVFQHLENNEIKAVLKQASHYPYIIVTEHLPEGTFIPNKNKPTGPDSRLRMKSGIDITVAPFSFSGYRDERLCSVATSDFPGVVETLLYVQEN
;
A
#
# COMPACT_ATOMS: atom_id res chain seq x y z
N ILE A 1 -11.96 11.12 -5.87
CA ILE A 1 -10.78 10.27 -6.11
C ILE A 1 -9.72 10.65 -5.06
N LEU A 2 -9.08 9.68 -4.42
CA LEU A 2 -7.96 9.86 -3.51
C LEU A 2 -6.71 9.22 -4.13
N LEU A 3 -5.57 9.92 -4.08
CA LEU A 3 -4.28 9.41 -4.55
C LEU A 3 -3.33 9.30 -3.37
N ILE A 4 -2.76 8.10 -3.15
CA ILE A 4 -1.76 7.83 -2.13
C ILE A 4 -0.53 7.27 -2.84
N ARG A 5 0.60 7.98 -2.77
CA ARG A 5 1.82 7.58 -3.46
C ARG A 5 2.98 7.50 -2.49
N GLN A 6 3.43 6.28 -2.21
CA GLN A 6 4.67 6.00 -1.49
C GLN A 6 4.71 6.64 -0.08
N VAL A 7 3.55 6.73 0.57
CA VAL A 7 3.42 7.29 1.93
C VAL A 7 3.30 6.18 2.96
N PHE A 8 2.57 5.10 2.67
CA PHE A 8 2.31 4.06 3.67
C PHE A 8 3.57 3.31 4.06
N GLN A 9 4.53 3.14 3.15
CA GLN A 9 5.83 2.59 3.46
C GLN A 9 6.58 3.33 4.59
N HIS A 10 6.26 4.60 4.89
CA HIS A 10 6.92 5.40 5.93
C HIS A 10 6.20 5.41 7.28
N LEU A 11 4.90 5.11 7.30
CA LEU A 11 4.06 5.15 8.50
C LEU A 11 4.03 3.83 9.25
N GLU A 12 3.73 3.86 10.54
CA GLU A 12 3.36 2.65 11.29
C GLU A 12 1.93 2.19 10.94
N ASN A 13 1.59 0.94 11.27
CA ASN A 13 0.30 0.36 10.86
C ASN A 13 -0.91 1.09 11.45
N ASN A 14 -0.81 1.64 12.67
CA ASN A 14 -1.93 2.35 13.29
C ASN A 14 -2.25 3.69 12.59
N GLU A 15 -1.23 4.39 12.13
CA GLU A 15 -1.40 5.61 11.33
C GLU A 15 -1.99 5.30 9.96
N ILE A 16 -1.54 4.22 9.30
CA ILE A 16 -2.11 3.76 8.03
C ILE A 16 -3.60 3.43 8.21
N LYS A 17 -3.99 2.75 9.29
CA LYS A 17 -5.41 2.50 9.61
C LYS A 17 -6.22 3.79 9.74
N ALA A 18 -5.66 4.81 10.39
CA ALA A 18 -6.33 6.10 10.52
C ALA A 18 -6.52 6.78 9.16
N VAL A 19 -5.53 6.70 8.26
CA VAL A 19 -5.66 7.20 6.88
C VAL A 19 -6.71 6.41 6.10
N LEU A 20 -6.70 5.07 6.18
CA LEU A 20 -7.66 4.22 5.47
C LEU A 20 -9.11 4.47 5.92
N LYS A 21 -9.33 4.77 7.21
CA LYS A 21 -10.65 5.20 7.72
C LYS A 21 -11.16 6.46 7.03
N GLN A 22 -10.28 7.40 6.69
CA GLN A 22 -10.68 8.59 5.95
C GLN A 22 -10.80 8.31 4.45
N ALA A 23 -9.95 7.41 3.93
CA ALA A 23 -9.96 6.98 2.55
C ALA A 23 -11.29 6.32 2.14
N SER A 24 -12.00 5.66 3.07
CA SER A 24 -13.27 4.99 2.78
C SER A 24 -14.41 5.92 2.32
N HIS A 25 -14.26 7.24 2.44
CA HIS A 25 -15.22 8.21 1.90
C HIS A 25 -15.05 8.48 0.39
N TYR A 26 -14.03 7.90 -0.23
CA TYR A 26 -13.72 8.16 -1.64
C TYR A 26 -14.08 6.94 -2.49
N PRO A 27 -14.95 7.09 -3.50
CA PRO A 27 -15.36 5.96 -4.34
C PRO A 27 -14.25 5.38 -5.22
N TYR A 28 -13.13 6.11 -5.34
CA TYR A 28 -11.96 5.71 -6.10
C TYR A 28 -10.71 6.09 -5.31
N ILE A 29 -9.86 5.11 -5.03
CA ILE A 29 -8.60 5.28 -4.32
C ILE A 29 -7.50 4.68 -5.19
N ILE A 30 -6.46 5.43 -5.50
CA ILE A 30 -5.28 4.92 -6.23
C ILE A 30 -4.12 4.90 -5.25
N VAL A 31 -3.54 3.72 -5.06
CA VAL A 31 -2.41 3.50 -4.16
C VAL A 31 -1.21 3.05 -5.00
N THR A 32 -0.11 3.79 -4.88
CA THR A 32 1.17 3.42 -5.49
C THR A 32 2.18 3.17 -4.39
N GLU A 33 2.70 1.95 -4.29
CA GLU A 33 3.68 1.55 -3.28
C GLU A 33 4.84 0.79 -3.91
N HIS A 34 6.01 0.83 -3.24
CA HIS A 34 7.18 0.06 -3.65
C HIS A 34 7.18 -1.25 -2.85
N LEU A 35 7.02 -2.38 -3.56
CA LEU A 35 6.91 -3.72 -3.02
C LEU A 35 8.21 -4.51 -3.24
N PRO A 36 8.56 -5.46 -2.34
CA PRO A 36 9.66 -6.38 -2.58
C PRO A 36 9.37 -7.28 -3.80
N GLU A 37 10.42 -7.64 -4.54
CA GLU A 37 10.31 -8.68 -5.57
C GLU A 37 9.98 -10.06 -4.96
N GLY A 38 9.14 -10.82 -5.66
CA GLY A 38 8.74 -12.16 -5.26
C GLY A 38 7.83 -12.17 -4.02
N THR A 39 7.90 -13.25 -3.24
CA THR A 39 7.07 -13.42 -2.04
C THR A 39 7.60 -12.59 -0.87
N PHE A 40 6.70 -11.88 -0.19
CA PHE A 40 6.99 -11.07 0.99
C PHE A 40 5.89 -11.20 2.05
N ILE A 41 6.20 -10.79 3.27
CA ILE A 41 5.20 -10.73 4.35
C ILE A 41 4.54 -9.35 4.30
N PRO A 42 3.23 -9.22 4.09
CA PRO A 42 2.58 -7.91 4.02
C PRO A 42 2.56 -7.23 5.39
N ASN A 43 2.60 -5.90 5.38
CA ASN A 43 2.24 -5.04 6.50
C ASN A 43 3.02 -5.28 7.79
N LYS A 44 4.29 -5.70 7.73
CA LYS A 44 5.13 -5.80 8.93
C LYS A 44 5.21 -4.42 9.58
N ASN A 45 4.86 -4.33 10.86
CA ASN A 45 4.84 -3.04 11.54
C ASN A 45 6.27 -2.51 11.71
N LYS A 46 6.43 -1.19 11.64
CA LYS A 46 7.68 -0.48 11.94
C LYS A 46 7.35 0.90 12.51
N PRO A 47 8.30 1.55 13.21
CA PRO A 47 8.15 2.95 13.59
C PRO A 47 8.05 3.87 12.36
N THR A 48 7.34 4.98 12.54
CA THR A 48 7.23 6.04 11.54
C THR A 48 8.56 6.74 11.33
N GLY A 49 8.92 6.98 10.06
CA GLY A 49 10.22 7.57 9.73
C GLY A 49 10.64 7.36 8.28
N PRO A 50 11.90 7.71 7.95
CA PRO A 50 12.40 7.76 6.58
C PRO A 50 12.55 6.38 5.92
N ASP A 51 12.72 5.33 6.72
CA ASP A 51 12.89 3.97 6.22
C ASP A 51 11.59 3.39 5.65
N SER A 52 11.72 2.48 4.68
CA SER A 52 10.64 1.70 4.08
C SER A 52 10.62 0.24 4.57
N ARG A 53 9.47 -0.43 4.40
CA ARG A 53 9.30 -1.86 4.73
C ARG A 53 10.11 -2.80 3.82
N LEU A 54 10.63 -2.31 2.68
CA LEU A 54 11.45 -3.10 1.75
C LEU A 54 12.66 -3.74 2.43
N ARG A 55 13.33 -3.00 3.32
CA ARG A 55 14.49 -3.49 4.09
C ARG A 55 14.15 -4.68 4.99
N MET A 56 12.87 -4.87 5.29
CA MET A 56 12.34 -5.95 6.12
C MET A 56 11.75 -7.10 5.29
N LYS A 57 11.91 -7.06 3.95
CA LYS A 57 11.22 -7.93 2.99
C LYS A 57 9.70 -7.93 3.23
N SER A 58 9.16 -6.74 3.37
CA SER A 58 7.73 -6.50 3.59
C SER A 58 7.23 -5.38 2.68
N GLY A 59 6.01 -5.53 2.18
CA GLY A 59 5.31 -4.55 1.34
C GLY A 59 3.99 -4.14 1.98
N ILE A 60 3.36 -3.11 1.43
CA ILE A 60 2.03 -2.67 1.83
C ILE A 60 0.99 -3.41 0.99
N ASP A 61 0.03 -4.03 1.66
CA ASP A 61 -1.19 -4.57 1.05
C ASP A 61 -2.36 -4.17 1.96
N ILE A 62 -3.19 -3.25 1.49
CA ILE A 62 -4.29 -2.70 2.31
C ILE A 62 -5.45 -3.68 2.47
N THR A 63 -5.53 -4.74 1.66
CA THR A 63 -6.66 -5.69 1.65
C THR A 63 -6.52 -6.78 2.72
N VAL A 64 -5.30 -7.01 3.22
CA VAL A 64 -5.00 -8.04 4.22
C VAL A 64 -4.75 -7.45 5.60
N ALA A 65 -4.67 -8.32 6.61
CA ALA A 65 -4.39 -7.91 7.98
C ALA A 65 -3.07 -7.10 8.06
N PRO A 66 -3.01 -6.07 8.93
CA PRO A 66 -4.00 -5.67 9.92
C PRO A 66 -5.01 -4.64 9.40
N PHE A 67 -4.96 -4.27 8.12
CA PHE A 67 -5.79 -3.21 7.54
C PHE A 67 -7.17 -3.74 7.15
N SER A 68 -7.21 -4.89 6.50
CA SER A 68 -8.43 -5.56 6.05
C SER A 68 -9.41 -4.60 5.36
N PHE A 69 -8.87 -3.73 4.49
CA PHE A 69 -9.64 -2.71 3.79
C PHE A 69 -10.53 -3.39 2.73
N SER A 70 -11.83 -3.47 3.02
CA SER A 70 -12.84 -4.18 2.23
C SER A 70 -13.90 -3.24 1.64
N GLY A 71 -14.78 -3.76 0.78
CA GLY A 71 -15.83 -2.99 0.11
C GLY A 71 -15.34 -2.24 -1.13
N TYR A 72 -14.19 -2.66 -1.65
CA TYR A 72 -13.58 -2.14 -2.86
C TYR A 72 -13.10 -3.30 -3.71
N ARG A 73 -13.35 -3.23 -5.01
CA ARG A 73 -12.68 -4.07 -6.01
C ARG A 73 -11.36 -3.42 -6.38
N ASP A 74 -10.26 -4.16 -6.34
CA ASP A 74 -8.97 -3.69 -6.82
C ASP A 74 -8.72 -4.01 -8.31
N GLU A 75 -7.87 -3.20 -8.93
CA GLU A 75 -7.40 -3.34 -10.29
C GLU A 75 -5.97 -2.82 -10.39
N ARG A 76 -5.06 -3.65 -10.91
CA ARG A 76 -3.68 -3.21 -11.19
C ARG A 76 -3.65 -2.33 -12.43
N LEU A 77 -3.28 -1.07 -12.24
CA LEU A 77 -3.11 -0.11 -13.34
C LEU A 77 -1.71 -0.13 -13.93
N CYS A 78 -0.68 -0.31 -13.09
CA CYS A 78 0.71 -0.23 -13.51
C CYS A 78 1.60 -1.08 -12.58
N SER A 79 2.66 -1.67 -13.14
CA SER A 79 3.69 -2.38 -12.40
C SER A 79 5.02 -2.20 -13.13
N VAL A 80 6.00 -1.62 -12.45
CA VAL A 80 7.31 -1.29 -13.02
C VAL A 80 8.39 -1.84 -12.11
N ALA A 81 9.20 -2.77 -12.63
CA ALA A 81 10.41 -3.22 -11.95
C ALA A 81 11.47 -2.11 -11.98
N THR A 82 12.18 -1.93 -10.87
CA THR A 82 13.18 -0.87 -10.72
C THR A 82 14.60 -1.45 -10.84
N SER A 83 15.43 -0.85 -11.68
CA SER A 83 16.83 -1.29 -11.89
C SER A 83 17.76 -0.85 -10.77
N ASP A 84 17.53 0.35 -10.24
CA ASP A 84 18.48 1.02 -9.33
C ASP A 84 18.21 0.65 -7.86
N PHE A 85 16.99 0.20 -7.56
CA PHE A 85 16.56 -0.26 -6.26
C PHE A 85 15.77 -1.56 -6.44
N PRO A 86 16.17 -2.69 -5.84
CA PRO A 86 15.44 -3.95 -5.99
C PRO A 86 14.00 -3.81 -5.51
N GLY A 87 13.04 -4.32 -6.29
CA GLY A 87 11.61 -4.18 -6.02
C GLY A 87 10.78 -3.82 -7.24
N VAL A 88 9.49 -3.67 -6.99
CA VAL A 88 8.49 -3.33 -7.99
C VAL A 88 7.65 -2.17 -7.47
N VAL A 89 7.54 -1.10 -8.26
CA VAL A 89 6.56 -0.04 -7.99
C VAL A 89 5.24 -0.46 -8.61
N GLU A 90 4.24 -0.69 -7.77
CA GLU A 90 2.91 -1.12 -8.18
C GLU A 90 1.89 -0.02 -7.91
N THR A 91 0.99 0.22 -8.88
CA THR A 91 -0.16 1.11 -8.74
C THR A 91 -1.44 0.30 -8.86
N LEU A 92 -2.21 0.30 -7.78
CA LEU A 92 -3.52 -0.34 -7.69
C LEU A 92 -4.60 0.74 -7.60
N LEU A 93 -5.67 0.57 -8.39
CA LEU A 93 -6.92 1.28 -8.25
C LEU A 93 -7.87 0.44 -7.40
N TYR A 94 -8.49 1.05 -6.40
CA TYR A 94 -9.58 0.50 -5.61
C TYR A 94 -10.85 1.27 -5.97
N VAL A 95 -11.87 0.55 -6.47
CA VAL A 95 -13.19 1.08 -6.82
C VAL A 95 -14.19 0.60 -5.78
N GLN A 96 -14.89 1.52 -5.14
CA GLN A 96 -15.89 1.18 -4.13
C GLN A 96 -16.99 0.31 -4.74
N GLU A 97 -17.32 -0.78 -4.07
CA GLU A 97 -18.43 -1.65 -4.45
C GLU A 97 -19.75 -1.00 -3.98
N ASN A 98 -20.76 -0.99 -4.85
CA ASN A 98 -22.10 -0.44 -4.57
C ASN A 98 -22.94 -1.36 -3.70
#